data_AF-A0A945AJ50-F1
#
_entry.id   AF-A0A945AJ50-F1
#
_cell.length_a   1.000
_cell.length_b   1.000
_cell.length_c   1.000
_cell.angle_alpha   90.00
_cell.angle_beta   90.00
_cell.angle_gamma   90.00
#
_symmetry.space_group_name_H-M   'P 1'
#
loop_
_entity.id
_entity.type
_entity.pdbx_description
1 polymer ?
#
loop_
_entity_poly.entity_id
_entity_poly.type
_entity_poly.pdbx_seq_one_letter_code
_entity_poly.pdbx_strand_id
1 'polypeptide(L)' 'MRHYEIVFLVHPDQSSQVPAMIDRYRASIETTSGTIHRLEDWGRRHLAYPIKKLQKAHYVLMNIECD' A
#
# COMPACT_ATOMS: atom_id res chain seq x y z
N MET A 1 3.93 21.19 2.25
CA MET A 1 3.58 19.77 2.13
C MET A 1 4.58 18.91 2.86
N ARG A 2 4.08 17.87 3.54
CA ARG A 2 4.86 16.92 4.33
C ARG A 2 5.03 15.64 3.52
N HIS A 3 6.18 15.00 3.67
CA HIS A 3 6.43 13.69 3.07
C HIS A 3 6.00 12.59 4.03
N TYR A 4 5.25 11.62 3.53
CA TYR A 4 4.82 10.45 4.27
C TYR A 4 5.26 9.17 3.56
N GLU A 5 5.65 8.19 4.36
CA GLU A 5 5.86 6.83 3.91
C GLU A 5 4.75 5.94 4.46
N ILE A 6 3.96 5.36 3.56
CA ILE A 6 2.82 4.53 3.89
C ILE A 6 3.14 3.10 3.46
N VAL A 7 3.18 2.19 4.44
CA VAL A 7 3.26 0.75 4.20
C VAL A 7 1.97 0.13 4.70
N PHE A 8 1.30 -0.63 3.83
CA PHE A 8 0.12 -1.38 4.22
C PHE A 8 0.21 -2.84 3.77
N LEU A 9 -0.44 -3.69 4.56
CA LEU A 9 -0.47 -5.13 4.36
C LEU A 9 -1.90 -5.54 4.03
N VAL A 10 -2.07 -6.26 2.92
CA VAL A 10 -3.34 -6.80 2.48
C VAL A 10 -3.40 -8.30 2.75
N HIS A 11 -4.59 -8.78 3.09
CA HIS A 11 -4.85 -10.21 3.24
C HIS A 11 -4.41 -10.96 1.97
N PRO A 12 -3.69 -12.09 2.07
CA PRO A 12 -3.15 -12.79 0.91
C PRO A 12 -4.22 -13.15 -0.11
N ASP A 13 -5.41 -13.58 0.32
CA ASP A 13 -6.51 -13.97 -0.58
C ASP A 13 -7.06 -12.80 -1.41
N GLN A 14 -6.88 -11.56 -0.96
CA GLN A 14 -7.34 -10.35 -1.67
C GLN A 14 -6.25 -9.72 -2.55
N SER A 15 -5.13 -10.41 -2.79
CA SER A 15 -4.01 -9.89 -3.59
C SER A 15 -4.42 -9.45 -5.01
N SER A 16 -5.42 -10.08 -5.63
CA SER A 16 -5.91 -9.69 -6.95
C SER A 16 -6.62 -8.33 -6.97
N GLN A 17 -7.10 -7.86 -5.81
CA GLN A 17 -7.80 -6.58 -5.66
C GLN A 17 -6.84 -5.41 -5.38
N VAL A 18 -5.56 -5.69 -5.13
CA VAL A 18 -4.56 -4.69 -4.76
C VAL A 18 -4.38 -3.62 -5.85
N PRO A 19 -4.27 -3.95 -7.15
CA PRO A 19 -4.12 -2.93 -8.19
C PRO A 19 -5.27 -1.91 -8.19
N ALA A 20 -6.52 -2.38 -8.14
CA ALA A 20 -7.70 -1.52 -8.10
C ALA A 20 -7.80 -0.69 -6.79
N MET A 21 -7.19 -1.16 -5.70
CA MET A 21 -7.12 -0.40 -4.45
C MET A 21 -6.06 0.70 -4.54
N ILE A 22 -4.91 0.40 -5.12
CA ILE A 22 -3.84 1.37 -5.39
C ILE A 22 -4.36 2.52 -6.26
N ASP A 23 -5.08 2.22 -7.34
CA ASP A 23 -5.64 3.24 -8.24
C ASP A 23 -6.62 4.17 -7.51
N ARG A 24 -7.44 3.63 -6.61
CA ARG A 24 -8.35 4.42 -5.78
C ARG A 24 -7.61 5.34 -4.80
N TYR A 25 -6.55 4.85 -4.16
CA TYR A 25 -5.75 5.68 -3.27
C TYR A 25 -5.01 6.78 -4.03
N ARG A 26 -4.48 6.46 -5.21
CA ARG A 26 -3.84 7.43 -6.10
C ARG A 26 -4.79 8.57 -6.45
N ALA A 27 -6.00 8.25 -6.92
CA ALA A 27 -7.00 9.25 -7.26
C ALA A 27 -7.35 10.16 -6.06
N SER A 28 -7.46 9.59 -4.85
CA SER A 28 -7.73 10.36 -3.63
C SER A 28 -6.60 11.34 -3.27
N ILE A 29 -5.35 10.93 -3.45
CA ILE A 29 -4.17 11.76 -3.18
C ILE A 29 -4.09 12.91 -4.21
N GLU A 30 -4.24 12.58 -5.49
CA GLU A 30 -4.22 13.56 -6.59
C GLU A 30 -5.36 14.59 -6.44
N THR A 31 -6.54 14.18 -5.97
CA THR A 31 -7.68 15.08 -5.69
C THR A 31 -7.35 16.10 -4.60
N THR A 32 -6.48 15.75 -3.65
CA THR A 32 -6.07 16.63 -2.54
C THR A 32 -4.82 17.45 -2.92
N SER A 33 -4.46 17.50 -4.21
CA SER A 33 -3.23 18.13 -4.70
C SER A 33 -1.94 17.54 -4.09
N GLY A 34 -1.98 16.28 -3.66
CA GLY A 34 -0.81 15.53 -3.22
C GLY A 34 -0.04 14.91 -4.39
N THR A 35 1.25 14.69 -4.20
CA THR A 35 2.14 14.08 -5.20
C THR A 35 2.59 12.70 -4.73
N ILE A 36 2.62 11.72 -5.64
CA ILE A 36 3.16 10.38 -5.36
C ILE A 36 4.57 10.30 -5.94
N HIS A 37 5.56 10.14 -5.06
CA HIS A 37 6.96 10.05 -5.44
C HIS A 37 7.39 8.62 -5.77
N ARG A 38 6.86 7.65 -5.03
CA ARG A 38 7.22 6.25 -5.17
C ARG A 38 6.04 5.35 -4.84
N LEU A 39 5.87 4.31 -5.63
CA LEU A 39 4.87 3.28 -5.41
C LEU A 39 5.51 1.95 -5.78
N GLU A 40 5.63 1.07 -4.79
CA GLU A 40 6.22 -0.25 -4.95
C GLU A 40 5.23 -1.32 -4.47
N ASP A 41 4.82 -2.19 -5.38
CA ASP A 41 4.14 -3.44 -5.03
C ASP A 41 5.21 -4.51 -4.76
N TRP A 42 5.28 -4.97 -3.52
CA TRP A 42 6.22 -5.99 -3.07
C TRP A 42 5.66 -7.41 -3.14
N GLY A 43 4.38 -7.55 -3.49
CA GLY A 43 3.66 -8.79 -3.61
C GLY A 43 3.52 -9.53 -2.28
N ARG A 44 3.26 -10.84 -2.38
CA ARG A 44 3.10 -11.72 -1.21
C ARG A 44 4.45 -12.06 -0.60
N ARG A 45 4.64 -11.71 0.67
CA ARG A 45 5.85 -12.05 1.46
C ARG A 45 5.49 -12.79 2.74
N HIS A 46 6.45 -13.56 3.25
CA HIS A 46 6.31 -14.24 4.54
C HIS A 46 6.48 -13.23 5.69
N LEU A 47 5.61 -13.33 6.68
CA LEU A 47 5.68 -12.50 7.88
C LEU A 47 6.72 -13.09 8.84
N ALA A 48 7.41 -12.25 9.61
CA ALA A 48 8.32 -12.70 10.65
C ALA A 48 7.60 -13.45 11.79
N TYR A 49 6.32 -13.11 12.02
CA TYR A 49 5.45 -13.78 12.97
C TYR A 49 3.99 -13.75 12.47
N PRO A 50 3.13 -14.66 12.96
CA PRO A 50 1.77 -14.76 12.46
C PRO A 50 0.91 -13.58 12.93
N ILE A 51 0.23 -12.92 12.00
CA ILE A 51 -0.76 -11.87 12.30
C ILE A 51 -2.13 -12.41 11.93
N LYS A 52 -3.09 -12.42 12.88
CA LYS A 52 -4.43 -13.01 12.66
C LYS A 52 -4.40 -14.44 12.10
N LYS A 53 -3.47 -15.28 12.60
CA LYS A 53 -3.21 -16.67 12.14
C LYS A 53 -2.72 -16.80 10.70
N LEU A 54 -2.30 -15.71 10.05
CA LEU A 54 -1.73 -15.71 8.71
C LEU A 54 -0.21 -15.62 8.78
N GLN A 55 0.45 -16.35 7.88
CA GLN A 55 1.91 -16.41 7.76
C GLN A 55 2.42 -15.57 6.58
N LYS A 56 1.53 -15.08 5.71
CA LYS A 56 1.87 -14.31 4.51
C LYS A 56 0.92 -13.13 4.39
N ALA A 57 1.43 -12.02 3.87
CA ALA A 57 0.63 -10.86 3.50
C ALA A 57 1.16 -10.26 2.20
N HIS A 58 0.31 -9.51 1.51
CA HIS A 58 0.70 -8.74 0.34
C HIS A 58 1.12 -7.34 0.78
N TYR A 59 2.34 -6.93 0.43
CA TYR A 59 2.91 -5.66 0.84
C TYR A 59 2.87 -4.63 -0.27
N VAL A 60 2.50 -3.40 0.09
CA VAL A 60 2.61 -2.24 -0.80
C VAL A 60 3.23 -1.09 -0.02
N LEU A 61 4.15 -0.39 -0.68
CA LEU A 61 4.81 0.80 -0.19
C LEU A 61 4.41 1.99 -1.08
N MET A 62 4.13 3.12 -0.44
CA MET A 62 3.78 4.35 -1.11
C MET A 62 4.44 5.54 -0.41
N ASN A 63 5.28 6.28 -1.13
CA ASN A 63 5.85 7.54 -0.66
C ASN A 63 5.07 8.68 -1.31
N ILE A 64 4.46 9.51 -0.46
CA ILE A 64 3.58 10.60 -0.89
C ILE A 64 4.02 11.91 -0.26
N GLU A 65 3.61 13.00 -0.90
CA GLU A 65 3.71 14.35 -0.39
C GLU A 65 2.30 14.96 -0.38
N CYS A 66 1.83 15.37 0.79
CA CYS A 66 0.55 16.04 0.95
C CYS A 66 0.60 16.99 2.16
N ASP A 67 -0.29 17.98 2.22
CA ASP A 67 -0.40 18.89 3.36
C ASP A 67 -1.16 18.28 4.55
#